data_AF-A0A7G1II82-F1
#
_entry.id   AF-A0A7G1II82-F1
#
_cell.length_a   1.000
_cell.length_b   1.000
_cell.length_c   1.000
_cell.angle_alpha   90.00
_cell.angle_beta   90.00
_cell.angle_gamma   90.00
#
_symmetry.space_group_name_H-M   'P 1'
#
loop_
_entity.id
_entity.type
_entity.pdbx_description
1 polymer ?
#
loop_
_entity_poly.entity_id
_entity_poly.type
_entity_poly.pdbx_seq_one_letter_code
_entity_poly.pdbx_strand_id
1 'polypeptide(L)' 'MAMRQLCDEHDALLIFDEVQTGCGLTGTPWAYQQLGVAPDVVAFGKKTQVCG' A
#
# COMPACT_ATOMS: atom_id res chain seq x y z
N MET A 1 -7.16 4.82 -8.96
CA MET A 1 -8.50 5.36 -8.66
C MET A 1 -9.61 4.31 -8.72
N ALA A 2 -9.74 3.53 -9.80
CA ALA A 2 -10.81 2.52 -9.94
C ALA A 2 -10.91 1.52 -8.77
N MET A 3 -9.79 1.05 -8.23
CA MET A 3 -9.80 0.06 -7.14
C MET A 3 -10.34 0.62 -5.81
N ARG A 4 -10.08 1.89 -5.49
CA ARG A 4 -10.59 2.53 -4.27
C ARG A 4 -12.11 2.65 -4.32
N GLN A 5 -12.63 3.12 -5.45
CA GLN A 5 -14.07 3.24 -5.67
C GLN A 5 -14.76 1.88 -5.55
N LEU A 6 -14.18 0.84 -6.15
CA LEU A 6 -14.71 -0.52 -6.05
C LEU A 6 -14.70 -1.03 -4.60
N CYS A 7 -13.64 -0.77 -3.84
CA CYS A 7 -13.59 -1.13 -2.42
C CYS A 7 -14.65 -0.37 -1.60
N ASP A 8 -14.88 0.91 -1.88
CA ASP A 8 -15.92 1.73 -1.22
C ASP A 8 -17.33 1.22 -1.53
N GLU A 9 -17.60 0.84 -2.79
CA GLU A 9 -18.90 0.32 -3.23
C GLU A 9 -19.25 -1.03 -2.59
N HIS A 10 -18.25 -1.83 -2.25
CA HIS A 10 -18.42 -3.18 -1.72
C HIS A 10 -18.14 -3.31 -0.21
N ASP A 11 -17.95 -2.20 0.50
CA ASP A 11 -17.55 -2.19 1.93
C ASP A 11 -16.32 -3.09 2.19
N ALA A 12 -15.34 -2.99 1.31
CA ALA A 12 -14.12 -3.80 1.33
C ALA A 12 -12.90 -2.96 1.71
N LEU A 13 -11.94 -3.60 2.40
CA LEU A 13 -10.67 -2.98 2.72
C LEU A 13 -9.75 -2.97 1.48
N LEU A 14 -9.12 -1.82 1.24
CA LEU A 14 -8.04 -1.68 0.28
C LEU A 14 -6.70 -1.86 0.98
N ILE A 15 -6.01 -2.96 0.67
CA ILE A 15 -4.71 -3.30 1.26
C ILE A 15 -3.63 -3.21 0.17
N PHE A 16 -2.54 -2.49 0.45
CA PHE A 16 -1.34 -2.52 -0.41
C PHE A 16 -0.24 -3.35 0.23
N ASP A 17 0.26 -4.34 -0.51
CA ASP A 17 1.45 -5.10 -0.14
C ASP A 17 2.69 -4.38 -0.65
N GLU A 18 3.45 -3.83 0.29
CA GLU A 18 4.67 -3.06 0.07
C GLU A 18 5.91 -3.77 0.62
N VAL A 19 5.83 -5.09 0.87
CA VAL A 19 6.96 -5.89 1.40
C VAL A 19 8.17 -5.81 0.47
N GLN A 20 7.94 -5.74 -0.85
CA GLN A 20 9.01 -5.55 -1.83
C GLN A 20 9.25 -4.09 -2.19
N THR A 21 8.20 -3.34 -2.48
CA THR A 21 8.25 -1.99 -3.09
C THR A 21 8.42 -0.86 -2.09
N GLY A 22 8.07 -1.10 -0.83
CA GLY A 22 8.17 -0.09 0.23
C GLY A 22 9.60 0.14 0.72
N CYS A 23 9.67 0.93 1.79
CA CYS A 23 10.93 1.32 2.44
C CYS A 23 11.89 2.04 1.49
N GLY A 24 11.36 2.96 0.66
CA GLY A 24 12.18 3.82 -0.19
C GLY A 24 12.66 3.19 -1.49
N LEU A 25 12.34 1.92 -1.79
CA LEU A 25 12.86 1.25 -2.98
C LEU A 25 12.41 1.95 -4.28
N THR A 26 11.20 2.48 -4.31
CA THR A 26 10.63 3.15 -5.50
C THR A 26 10.90 4.66 -5.53
N GLY A 27 11.70 5.21 -4.61
CA GLY A 27 11.99 6.64 -4.52
C GLY A 27 11.02 7.44 -3.63
N THR A 28 9.95 6.81 -3.15
CA THR A 28 9.09 7.31 -2.06
C THR A 28 9.09 6.30 -0.91
N PRO A 29 8.82 6.72 0.35
CA PRO A 29 8.73 5.80 1.48
C PRO A 29 7.85 4.57 1.21
N TRP A 30 6.72 4.77 0.54
CA TRP A 30 5.79 3.72 0.10
C TRP A 30 5.33 3.99 -1.33
N ALA A 31 5.35 2.98 -2.20
CA ALA A 31 5.01 3.12 -3.61
C ALA A 31 3.58 3.64 -3.84
N TYR A 32 2.63 3.34 -2.96
CA TYR A 32 1.26 3.83 -3.07
C TYR A 32 1.16 5.37 -3.05
N GLN A 33 2.14 6.06 -2.44
CA GLN A 33 2.17 7.52 -2.40
C GLN A 33 2.28 8.13 -3.80
N GLN A 34 2.88 7.41 -4.75
CA GLN A 34 2.97 7.80 -6.16
C GLN A 34 1.64 7.60 -6.91
N LEU A 35 0.72 6.80 -6.37
CA LEU A 35 -0.56 6.48 -6.99
C LEU A 35 -1.67 7.47 -6.62
N GLY A 36 -1.44 8.35 -5.63
CA GLY A 36 -2.44 9.32 -5.16
C GLY A 36 -3.69 8.68 -4.53
N VAL A 37 -3.59 7.42 -4.09
CA VAL A 37 -4.67 6.65 -3.46
C VAL A 37 -4.23 6.20 -2.07
N ALA A 38 -5.03 6.49 -1.05
CA ALA A 38 -4.77 6.01 0.31
C ALA A 38 -5.36 4.59 0.50
N PRO A 39 -4.55 3.61 0.93
CA PRO A 39 -5.06 2.31 1.40
C PRO A 39 -5.60 2.40 2.82
N ASP A 40 -6.35 1.38 3.23
CA ASP A 40 -6.75 1.17 4.62
C ASP A 40 -5.64 0.50 5.43
N VAL A 41 -4.89 -0.41 4.79
CA VAL A 41 -3.76 -1.13 5.40
C VAL A 41 -2.59 -1.21 4.43
N VAL A 42 -1.37 -1.12 4.96
CA VAL A 42 -0.13 -1.37 4.22
C VAL A 42 0.60 -2.52 4.88
N ALA A 43 0.84 -3.60 4.12
CA ALA A 43 1.70 -4.69 4.57
C ALA A 43 3.15 -4.37 4.23
N PHE A 44 4.07 -4.58 5.17
CA PHE A 44 5.50 -4.30 5.00
C PHE A 44 6.38 -5.37 5.65
N GLY A 45 7.62 -5.45 5.19
CA GLY A 45 8.54 -6.51 5.59
C GLY A 45 9.88 -6.45 4.84
N LYS A 46 10.61 -7.57 4.87
CA LYS A 46 11.92 -7.81 4.23
C LYS A 46 13.02 -6.84 4.64
N LYS A 47 12.90 -5.58 4.21
CA LYS A 47 13.86 -4.50 4.47
C LYS A 47 13.66 -3.93 5.87
N THR A 48 12.43 -3.92 6.36
CA THR A 48 12.16 -3.73 7.77
C THR A 48 12.58 -5.02 8.50
N GLN A 49 13.37 -4.90 9.57
CA GLN A 49 13.75 -6.06 10.41
C GLN A 49 12.57 -6.71 11.13
N VAL A 50 11.35 -6.24 10.87
CA VAL A 50 10.06 -6.66 11.41
C VAL A 50 9.03 -6.66 10.28
N CYS A 51 7.99 -7.48 10.40
CA CYS A 51 6.86 -7.50 9.46
C CYS A 51 5.61 -6.93 10.13
N GLY A 52 4.72 -6.32 9.35
CA GLY A 52 3.45 -5.75 9.81
C GLY A 52 2.48 -5.49 8.68
#